data_AF-A0A8E0IGG6-F1
#
_entry.id   AF-A0A8E0IGG6-F1
#
_cell.length_a   1.000
_cell.length_b   1.000
_cell.length_c   1.000
_cell.angle_alpha   90.00
_cell.angle_beta   90.00
_cell.angle_gamma   90.00
#
_symmetry.space_group_name_H-M   'P 1'
#
loop_
_entity.id
_entity.type
_entity.pdbx_description
1 polymer ?
#
loop_
_entity_poly.entity_id
_entity_poly.type
_entity_poly.pdbx_seq_one_letter_code
_entity_poly.pdbx_strand_id
1 'polypeptide(L)'
;GPSLLSSSGNGGLGNGTADSGLLKYVEKHQGNAKYLFATGNASTAAPYIIKSGKAVMAIGGFNGTDPAITLKQFKALVKKGDMKYYLSSGRSGNSKIEAWVTKVGKKVAASQYGGTSSSSTQGFGSRGGMGGGTLYELDASMVK
;
A
#
# COMPACT_ATOMS: atom_id res chain seq x y z
N GLY A 1 -5.27 -45.50 11.16
CA GLY A 1 -4.65 -44.75 10.06
C GLY A 1 -4.52 -43.30 10.46
N PRO A 2 -3.43 -42.59 10.11
CA PRO A 2 -3.20 -41.23 10.58
C PRO A 2 -4.12 -40.25 9.85
N SER A 3 -5.11 -39.73 10.57
CA SER A 3 -5.97 -38.62 10.13
C SER A 3 -5.46 -37.32 10.73
N LEU A 4 -4.61 -36.60 9.99
CA LEU A 4 -4.34 -35.15 10.11
C LEU A 4 -3.85 -34.68 8.74
N LEU A 5 -4.68 -34.75 7.70
CA LEU A 5 -5.36 -33.57 7.14
C LEU A 5 -4.62 -32.27 7.43
N SER A 6 -3.89 -31.81 6.41
CA SER A 6 -3.62 -30.39 6.19
C SER A 6 -3.00 -29.70 7.40
N SER A 7 -1.74 -30.05 7.69
CA SER A 7 -0.86 -29.07 8.32
C SER A 7 -0.89 -27.85 7.43
N SER A 8 -1.70 -26.88 7.88
CA SER A 8 -1.83 -25.55 7.35
C SER A 8 -0.42 -25.00 7.23
N GLY A 9 0.15 -25.11 6.02
CA GLY A 9 1.29 -24.35 5.57
C GLY A 9 0.86 -22.90 5.45
N ASN A 10 0.52 -22.29 6.58
CA ASN A 10 0.20 -20.88 6.71
C ASN A 10 0.98 -20.30 7.90
N GLY A 11 2.25 -20.68 7.99
CA GLY A 11 3.26 -20.04 8.80
C GLY A 11 4.21 -19.28 7.88
N GLY A 12 3.97 -17.98 7.70
CA GLY A 12 4.99 -17.05 7.20
C GLY A 12 4.83 -16.55 5.77
N LEU A 13 3.76 -15.81 5.47
CA LEU A 13 3.81 -14.64 4.57
C LEU A 13 2.55 -13.80 4.85
N GLY A 14 2.68 -12.48 4.91
CA GLY A 14 1.71 -11.55 5.49
C GLY A 14 0.23 -11.87 5.22
N ASN A 15 -0.56 -11.93 6.30
CA ASN A 15 -2.02 -12.08 6.34
C ASN A 15 -2.76 -10.82 5.79
N GLY A 16 -2.16 -10.14 4.81
CA GLY A 16 -2.76 -9.03 4.07
C GLY A 16 -3.17 -9.54 2.71
N THR A 17 -4.46 -9.66 2.47
CA THR A 17 -4.96 -9.93 1.12
C THR A 17 -4.82 -8.66 0.28
N ALA A 18 -4.42 -8.79 -0.99
CA ALA A 18 -4.41 -7.67 -1.91
C ALA A 18 -5.84 -7.27 -2.26
N ASP A 19 -6.19 -6.02 -1.96
CA ASP A 19 -7.47 -5.43 -2.36
C ASP A 19 -7.55 -5.39 -3.89
N SER A 20 -8.48 -6.17 -4.45
CA SER A 20 -8.66 -6.29 -5.89
C SER A 20 -9.19 -5.01 -6.52
N GLY A 21 -9.97 -4.22 -5.79
CA GLY A 21 -10.48 -2.94 -6.27
C GLY A 21 -9.37 -1.90 -6.33
N LEU A 22 -8.54 -1.82 -5.27
CA LEU A 22 -7.33 -1.00 -5.26
C LEU A 22 -6.39 -1.39 -6.39
N LEU A 23 -6.11 -2.68 -6.53
CA LEU A 23 -5.21 -3.18 -7.56
C LEU A 23 -5.67 -2.79 -8.97
N LYS A 24 -6.94 -3.04 -9.30
CA LYS A 24 -7.51 -2.64 -10.60
C LYS A 24 -7.44 -1.13 -10.83
N TYR A 25 -7.69 -0.34 -9.78
CA TYR A 25 -7.61 1.12 -9.87
C TYR A 25 -6.18 1.58 -10.20
N VAL A 26 -5.18 1.13 -9.43
CA VAL A 26 -3.80 1.55 -9.66
C VAL A 26 -3.26 1.01 -10.98
N GLU A 27 -3.64 -0.19 -11.41
CA GLU A 27 -3.24 -0.74 -12.72
C GLU A 27 -3.81 0.07 -13.88
N LYS A 28 -5.09 0.44 -13.79
CA LYS A 28 -5.76 1.24 -14.83
C LYS A 28 -5.18 2.66 -14.94
N HIS A 29 -4.71 3.22 -13.83
CA HIS A 29 -4.24 4.61 -13.78
C HIS A 29 -2.71 4.73 -13.59
N GLN A 30 -1.97 3.62 -13.70
CA GLN A 30 -0.50 3.54 -13.58
C GLN A 30 0.19 4.42 -14.62
N GLY A 31 -0.36 4.50 -15.83
CA GLY A 31 0.28 5.17 -16.95
C GLY A 31 1.66 4.56 -17.21
N ASN A 32 2.68 5.41 -17.33
CA ASN A 32 4.07 5.00 -17.58
C ASN A 32 4.89 4.79 -16.29
N ALA A 33 4.27 4.79 -15.12
CA ALA A 33 4.98 4.64 -13.87
C ALA A 33 5.62 3.25 -13.75
N LYS A 34 6.91 3.21 -13.39
CA LYS A 34 7.67 1.97 -13.21
C LYS A 34 7.11 1.09 -12.09
N TYR A 35 6.58 1.70 -11.05
CA TYR A 35 5.99 1.02 -9.89
C TYR A 35 4.49 1.26 -9.83
N LEU A 36 3.72 0.22 -9.48
CA LEU A 36 2.26 0.33 -9.32
C LEU A 36 1.89 1.35 -8.21
N PHE A 37 2.52 1.19 -7.05
CA PHE A 37 2.46 2.12 -5.94
C PHE A 37 3.63 1.85 -4.99
N ALA A 38 3.85 2.76 -4.05
CA ALA A 38 4.73 2.56 -2.91
C ALA A 38 3.93 2.36 -1.62
N THR A 39 4.46 1.60 -0.67
CA THR A 39 3.85 1.39 0.65
C THR A 39 4.91 1.29 1.74
N GLY A 40 4.49 1.39 3.01
CA GLY A 40 5.40 1.50 4.15
C GLY A 40 6.21 0.23 4.45
N ASN A 41 5.75 -0.97 4.07
CA ASN A 41 6.43 -2.22 4.41
C ASN A 41 6.25 -3.32 3.34
N ALA A 42 7.15 -4.30 3.38
CA ALA A 42 7.12 -5.43 2.45
C ALA A 42 5.87 -6.32 2.61
N SER A 43 5.34 -6.47 3.83
CA SER A 43 4.15 -7.29 4.08
C SER A 43 2.89 -6.76 3.41
N THR A 44 2.75 -5.44 3.28
CA THR A 44 1.66 -4.85 2.48
C THR A 44 1.95 -4.94 0.98
N ALA A 45 3.21 -4.84 0.54
CA ALA A 45 3.55 -4.89 -0.89
C ALA A 45 3.44 -6.30 -1.50
N ALA A 46 3.93 -7.33 -0.79
CA ALA A 46 4.04 -8.71 -1.26
C ALA A 46 2.76 -9.28 -1.92
N PRO A 47 1.56 -9.20 -1.31
CA PRO A 47 0.35 -9.78 -1.90
C PRO A 47 -0.03 -9.10 -3.23
N TYR A 48 0.28 -7.80 -3.41
CA TYR A 48 0.00 -7.10 -4.67
C TYR A 48 1.02 -7.48 -5.74
N ILE A 49 2.29 -7.66 -5.39
CA ILE A 49 3.33 -8.13 -6.31
C ILE A 49 2.98 -9.52 -6.83
N ILE A 50 2.62 -10.45 -5.94
CA ILE A 50 2.25 -11.82 -6.31
C ILE A 50 1.02 -11.84 -7.22
N LYS A 51 0.01 -11.01 -6.92
CA LYS A 51 -1.26 -11.01 -7.65
C LYS A 51 -1.20 -10.31 -9.00
N SER A 52 -0.39 -9.25 -9.14
CA SER A 52 -0.27 -8.48 -10.39
C SER A 52 0.93 -8.86 -11.25
N GLY A 53 1.96 -9.47 -10.67
CA GLY A 53 3.26 -9.65 -11.32
C GLY A 53 4.02 -8.34 -11.55
N LYS A 54 3.53 -7.21 -11.03
CA LYS A 54 4.12 -5.89 -11.23
C LYS A 54 4.91 -5.43 -10.00
N ALA A 55 5.86 -4.53 -10.23
CA ALA A 55 6.68 -3.98 -9.17
C ALA A 55 5.87 -3.05 -8.24
N VAL A 56 5.87 -3.36 -6.94
CA VAL A 56 5.36 -2.50 -5.86
C VAL A 56 6.55 -2.14 -4.98
N MET A 57 6.68 -0.86 -4.63
CA MET A 57 7.82 -0.39 -3.84
C MET A 57 7.51 -0.44 -2.35
N ALA A 58 8.22 -1.28 -1.61
CA ALA A 58 8.24 -1.20 -0.16
C ALA A 58 9.29 -0.16 0.27
N ILE A 59 8.84 0.94 0.89
CA ILE A 59 9.71 2.01 1.39
C ILE A 59 10.43 1.60 2.68
N GLY A 60 9.87 0.62 3.39
CA GLY A 60 10.46 0.04 4.58
C GLY A 60 10.63 -1.48 4.48
N GLY A 61 11.50 -2.03 5.33
CA GLY A 61 11.65 -3.48 5.53
C GLY A 61 10.39 -4.17 6.09
N PHE A 62 10.54 -5.38 6.62
CA PHE A 62 9.41 -6.17 7.18
C PHE A 62 8.62 -5.39 8.24
N ASN A 63 9.32 -4.71 9.15
CA ASN A 63 8.72 -3.85 10.19
C ASN A 63 8.48 -2.41 9.73
N GLY A 64 8.79 -2.06 8.49
CA GLY A 64 8.70 -0.70 7.96
C GLY A 64 9.79 0.26 8.47
N THR A 65 10.73 -0.20 9.31
CA THR A 65 11.75 0.62 9.99
C THR A 65 13.06 0.76 9.23
N ASP A 66 13.39 -0.21 8.37
CA ASP A 66 14.59 -0.17 7.55
C ASP A 66 14.35 0.73 6.32
N PRO A 67 14.97 1.91 6.21
CA PRO A 67 14.71 2.84 5.14
C PRO A 67 15.27 2.31 3.81
N ALA A 68 14.42 1.73 2.97
CA ALA A 68 14.81 1.25 1.65
C ALA A 68 15.29 2.39 0.73
N ILE A 69 14.72 3.58 0.90
CA ILE A 69 15.10 4.81 0.19
C ILE A 69 14.93 6.06 1.07
N THR A 70 15.64 7.12 0.73
CA THR A 70 15.49 8.45 1.34
C THR A 70 14.31 9.22 0.76
N LEU A 71 13.81 10.24 1.48
CA LEU A 71 12.80 11.17 0.96
C LEU A 71 13.25 11.85 -0.35
N LYS A 72 14.55 12.17 -0.46
CA LYS A 72 15.11 12.80 -1.68
C LYS A 72 15.01 11.87 -2.88
N GLN A 73 15.34 10.59 -2.72
CA GLN A 73 15.20 9.57 -3.77
C GLN A 73 13.73 9.34 -4.12
N PHE A 74 12.84 9.26 -3.12
CA PHE A 74 11.41 9.11 -3.37
C PHE A 74 10.84 10.28 -4.19
N LYS A 75 11.17 11.52 -3.80
CA LYS A 75 10.82 12.72 -4.58
C LYS A 75 11.35 12.67 -6.01
N ALA A 76 12.58 12.17 -6.21
CA ALA A 76 13.14 12.03 -7.54
C ALA A 76 12.33 11.04 -8.41
N LEU A 77 11.85 9.93 -7.83
CA LEU A 77 10.98 8.98 -8.54
C LEU A 77 9.64 9.61 -8.92
N VAL A 78 9.01 10.36 -8.00
CA VAL A 78 7.77 11.09 -8.28
C VAL A 78 7.98 12.12 -9.39
N LYS A 79 9.07 12.89 -9.32
CA LYS A 79 9.41 13.91 -10.33
C LYS A 79 9.68 13.31 -11.71
N LYS A 80 10.24 12.10 -11.76
CA LYS A 80 10.44 11.35 -13.01
C LYS A 80 9.17 10.72 -13.57
N GLY A 81 8.09 10.65 -12.78
CA GLY A 81 6.87 9.92 -13.13
C GLY A 81 6.97 8.40 -12.89
N ASP A 82 8.07 7.92 -12.30
CA ASP A 82 8.25 6.50 -11.95
C ASP A 82 7.36 6.06 -10.78
N MET A 83 6.89 7.03 -9.98
CA MET A 83 6.06 6.82 -8.81
C MET A 83 4.85 7.73 -8.81
N LYS A 84 3.66 7.15 -8.95
CA LYS A 84 2.39 7.90 -9.00
C LYS A 84 1.50 7.69 -7.78
N TYR A 85 1.61 6.56 -7.10
CA TYR A 85 0.72 6.22 -5.99
C TYR A 85 1.47 5.81 -4.74
N TYR A 86 0.94 6.18 -3.58
CA TYR A 86 1.42 5.73 -2.28
C TYR A 86 0.26 5.24 -1.42
N LEU A 87 0.38 4.03 -0.88
CA LEU A 87 -0.57 3.42 0.03
C LEU A 87 -0.06 3.53 1.47
N SER A 88 -0.68 4.43 2.23
CA SER A 88 -0.48 4.55 3.68
C SER A 88 -1.33 3.50 4.40
N SER A 89 -0.70 2.46 4.94
CA SER A 89 -1.36 1.40 5.71
C SER A 89 -1.27 1.60 7.23
N GLY A 90 -0.83 2.77 7.70
CA GLY A 90 -0.63 3.09 9.12
C GLY A 90 0.48 2.28 9.82
N ARG A 91 1.18 1.42 9.08
CA ARG A 91 2.28 0.55 9.57
C ARG A 91 3.65 0.92 8.99
N SER A 92 3.83 2.17 8.54
CA SER A 92 5.12 2.63 8.03
C SER A 92 6.02 3.09 9.18
N GLY A 93 7.24 2.54 9.25
CA GLY A 93 8.29 3.10 10.11
C GLY A 93 9.03 4.28 9.46
N ASN A 94 8.80 4.53 8.17
CA ASN A 94 9.42 5.66 7.45
C ASN A 94 8.52 6.91 7.51
N SER A 95 8.61 7.61 8.65
CA SER A 95 7.79 8.79 8.96
C SER A 95 8.01 9.97 8.02
N LYS A 96 9.20 10.11 7.41
CA LYS A 96 9.53 11.26 6.55
C LYS A 96 8.81 11.21 5.20
N ILE A 97 8.78 10.05 4.56
CA ILE A 97 8.10 9.89 3.27
C ILE A 97 6.59 9.95 3.48
N GLU A 98 6.07 9.26 4.49
CA GLU A 98 4.64 9.32 4.80
C GLU A 98 4.19 10.74 5.18
N ALA A 99 4.94 11.46 6.00
CA ALA A 99 4.63 12.87 6.32
C ALA A 99 4.66 13.77 5.08
N TRP A 100 5.57 13.54 4.14
CA TRP A 100 5.60 14.30 2.89
C TRP A 100 4.40 13.96 2.00
N VAL A 101 4.13 12.67 1.79
CA VAL A 101 2.99 12.19 0.98
C VAL A 101 1.67 12.69 1.53
N THR A 102 1.45 12.59 2.84
CA THR A 102 0.21 13.08 3.47
C THR A 102 0.07 14.60 3.38
N LYS A 103 1.19 15.33 3.31
CA LYS A 103 1.22 16.80 3.20
C LYS A 103 0.95 17.30 1.77
N VAL A 104 1.45 16.61 0.74
CA VAL A 104 1.35 17.09 -0.66
C VAL A 104 0.46 16.25 -1.56
N GLY A 105 0.30 14.96 -1.23
CA GLY A 105 -0.41 13.98 -2.04
C GLY A 105 -1.91 14.18 -1.99
N LYS A 106 -2.57 13.91 -3.11
CA LYS A 106 -4.03 13.96 -3.21
C LYS A 106 -4.61 12.64 -2.71
N LYS A 107 -5.49 12.70 -1.70
CA LYS A 107 -6.20 11.51 -1.22
C LYS A 107 -7.14 11.01 -2.32
N VAL A 108 -6.96 9.77 -2.75
CA VAL A 108 -7.89 9.08 -3.64
C VAL A 108 -9.04 8.56 -2.78
N ALA A 109 -10.27 8.90 -3.15
CA ALA A 109 -11.43 8.44 -2.39
C ALA A 109 -11.57 6.92 -2.49
N ALA A 110 -11.82 6.26 -1.35
CA ALA A 110 -11.99 4.82 -1.28
C ALA A 110 -13.07 4.29 -2.23
N SER A 111 -14.12 5.08 -2.43
CA SER A 111 -15.19 4.80 -3.39
C SER A 111 -14.70 4.61 -4.84
N GLN A 112 -13.58 5.22 -5.23
CA GLN A 112 -13.04 5.08 -6.59
C GLN A 112 -12.40 3.72 -6.85
N TYR A 113 -11.93 3.06 -5.80
CA TYR A 113 -11.30 1.75 -5.89
C TYR A 113 -12.11 0.66 -5.18
N GLY A 114 -13.42 0.88 -5.00
CA GLY A 114 -14.32 -0.13 -4.44
C GLY A 114 -14.28 -0.26 -2.91
N GLY A 115 -13.57 0.63 -2.22
CA GLY A 115 -13.61 0.73 -0.77
C GLY A 115 -14.92 1.37 -0.32
N THR A 116 -15.78 0.58 0.32
CA THR A 116 -16.88 1.13 1.12
C THR A 116 -16.25 1.87 2.28
N SER A 117 -16.36 3.21 2.31
CA SER A 117 -15.99 4.03 3.46
C SER A 117 -16.74 3.52 4.68
N SER A 118 -16.12 2.67 5.50
CA SER A 118 -16.62 2.41 6.84
C SER A 118 -16.15 3.56 7.72
N SER A 119 -16.79 4.73 7.55
CA SER A 119 -16.88 5.70 8.61
C SER A 119 -17.71 5.06 9.73
N SER A 120 -17.07 4.87 10.86
CA SER A 120 -17.64 4.40 12.12
C SER A 120 -18.92 5.14 12.50
N THR A 121 -20.05 4.43 12.56
CA THR A 121 -21.14 4.74 13.50
C THR A 121 -21.21 3.59 14.50
N GLN A 122 -21.03 3.93 15.77
CA GLN A 122 -21.05 3.04 16.93
C GLN A 122 -22.30 2.15 16.98
N GLY A 123 -22.12 0.85 17.20
CA GLY A 123 -23.22 -0.07 17.47
C GLY A 123 -22.75 -1.50 17.70
N PHE A 124 -22.53 -1.84 18.98
CA PHE A 124 -22.39 -3.20 19.54
C PHE A 124 -21.41 -4.19 18.85
N GLY A 125 -20.14 -4.12 19.27
CA GLY A 125 -19.20 -5.26 19.23
C GLY A 125 -18.38 -5.47 17.96
N SER A 126 -18.12 -4.41 17.17
CA SER A 126 -17.39 -4.46 15.89
C SER A 126 -15.94 -4.94 16.02
N ARG A 127 -15.72 -6.26 15.90
CA ARG A 127 -14.39 -6.87 15.90
C ARG A 127 -13.83 -6.95 14.47
N GLY A 128 -13.24 -5.83 14.03
CA GLY A 128 -12.10 -5.83 13.11
C GLY A 128 -12.38 -5.80 11.61
N GLY A 129 -12.85 -4.66 11.09
CA GLY A 129 -12.65 -4.31 9.68
C GLY A 129 -11.15 -4.15 9.42
N MET A 130 -10.52 -5.21 8.91
CA MET A 130 -9.08 -5.31 8.78
C MET A 130 -8.62 -4.62 7.47
N GLY A 131 -8.11 -3.39 7.58
CA GLY A 131 -6.94 -2.94 6.81
C GLY A 131 -7.14 -2.26 5.44
N GLY A 132 -7.98 -1.23 5.34
CA GLY A 132 -7.99 -0.36 4.16
C GLY A 132 -6.97 0.78 4.29
N GLY A 133 -5.81 0.67 3.66
CA GLY A 133 -4.85 1.79 3.61
C GLY A 133 -5.43 3.00 2.84
N THR A 134 -4.96 4.21 3.15
CA THR A 134 -5.31 5.41 2.39
C THR A 134 -4.39 5.52 1.17
N LEU A 135 -4.97 5.56 -0.03
CA LEU A 135 -4.26 5.76 -1.27
C LEU A 135 -4.06 7.27 -1.54
N TYR A 136 -2.83 7.66 -1.84
CA TYR A 136 -2.45 9.01 -2.22
C TYR A 136 -1.92 9.01 -3.65
N GLU A 137 -2.44 9.89 -4.48
CA GLU A 137 -1.90 10.20 -5.80
C GLU A 137 -0.82 11.28 -5.69
N LEU A 138 0.29 11.05 -6.37
CA LEU A 138 1.49 11.86 -6.40
C LEU A 138 1.75 12.31 -7.84
N ASP A 139 2.08 13.59 -7.99
CA ASP A 139 2.41 14.20 -9.28
C ASP A 139 3.75 14.93 -9.21
N ALA A 140 4.43 15.02 -10.36
CA ALA A 140 5.71 15.70 -10.47
C ALA A 140 5.65 17.17 -10.02
N SER A 141 4.51 17.85 -10.21
CA SER A 141 4.30 19.23 -9.76
C SER A 141 4.33 19.41 -8.23
N MET A 142 4.15 18.33 -7.46
CA MET A 142 4.19 18.36 -5.99
C MET A 142 5.62 18.39 -5.44
N VAL A 143 6.62 18.10 -6.29
CA VAL A 143 8.04 18.07 -5.91
C VAL A 143 8.66 19.43 -6.16
N LYS A 144 8.74 20.24 -5.10
CA LYS A 144 9.58 21.45 -5.04
C LYS A 144 11.04 21.08 -4.85
#